data_AF-A0ABC8ZY53-F1
#
_entry.id   AF-A0ABC8ZY53-F1
#
_cell.length_a   1.000
_cell.length_b   1.000
_cell.length_c   1.000
_cell.angle_alpha   90.00
_cell.angle_beta   90.00
_cell.angle_gamma   90.00
#
_symmetry.space_group_name_H-M   'P 1'
#
loop_
_entity.id
_entity.type
_entity.pdbx_description
1 polymer ?
#
loop_
_entity_poly.entity_id
_entity_poly.type
_entity_poly.pdbx_seq_one_letter_code
_entity_poly.pdbx_strand_id
1 'polypeptide(L)'
;MMARQGGVVSLLLLAVLLLGACLPAPAAAGVLLSTLPKALAVTASPKPGQVLHAGVDKVTVTWSLNTNEPAGADAAYKNVKVNLCYAPVSQKDRGWRKSNDDLSKDKACQFKVTQQAYAAGAPGSFEYTVARDIPSGSYYVRAYALDSSGTQVAYGQTGAAAAFDVAGITGIHASIKVAAGVFSAFSVVALAFFFVVENRKKNK
;
A
#
# COMPACT_ATOMS: atom_id res chain seq x y z
N MET A 1 20.24 43.51 -54.91
CA MET A 1 19.00 43.12 -54.20
C MET A 1 19.13 41.67 -53.73
N MET A 2 19.71 41.41 -52.56
CA MET A 2 19.83 40.04 -52.01
C MET A 2 20.18 40.14 -50.51
N ALA A 3 19.18 40.49 -49.68
CA ALA A 3 19.35 40.50 -48.22
C ALA A 3 18.00 40.40 -47.49
N ARG A 4 17.08 39.56 -47.98
CA ARG A 4 15.73 39.41 -47.37
C ARG A 4 15.27 37.96 -47.18
N GLN A 5 16.14 36.97 -47.39
CA GLN A 5 15.79 35.55 -47.29
C GLN A 5 16.27 34.84 -46.00
N GLY A 6 17.25 35.39 -45.27
CA GLY A 6 17.81 34.74 -44.07
C GLY A 6 16.94 34.82 -42.81
N GLY A 7 16.12 35.87 -42.67
CA GLY A 7 15.31 36.09 -41.47
C GLY A 7 14.09 35.16 -41.35
N VAL A 8 13.46 34.83 -42.48
CA VAL A 8 12.22 34.04 -42.51
C VAL A 8 12.51 32.56 -42.24
N VAL A 9 13.63 32.04 -42.75
CA VAL A 9 14.07 30.66 -42.53
C VAL A 9 14.46 30.43 -41.07
N SER A 10 15.12 31.40 -40.45
CA SER A 10 15.53 31.32 -39.04
C SER A 10 14.33 31.41 -38.08
N LEU A 11 13.31 32.23 -38.39
CA LEU A 11 12.07 32.30 -37.62
C LEU A 11 11.24 31.01 -37.71
N LEU A 12 11.19 30.38 -38.90
CA LEU A 12 10.47 29.12 -39.11
C LEU A 12 11.15 27.94 -38.39
N LEU A 13 12.49 27.89 -38.39
CA LEU A 13 13.25 26.88 -37.65
C LEU A 13 13.07 27.01 -36.13
N LEU A 14 13.03 28.24 -35.60
CA LEU A 14 12.75 28.46 -34.18
C LEU A 14 11.33 28.07 -33.79
N ALA A 15 10.34 28.35 -34.66
CA ALA A 15 8.95 27.97 -34.43
C ALA A 15 8.77 26.45 -34.40
N VAL A 16 9.42 25.70 -35.30
CA VAL A 16 9.36 24.22 -35.32
C VAL A 16 10.05 23.60 -34.10
N LEU A 17 11.16 24.17 -33.59
CA LEU A 17 11.78 23.72 -32.34
C LEU A 17 10.90 23.99 -31.11
N LEU A 18 10.22 25.14 -31.06
CA LEU A 18 9.31 25.49 -29.95
C LEU A 18 8.03 24.64 -29.94
N LEU A 19 7.52 24.23 -31.12
CA LEU A 19 6.37 23.33 -31.25
C LEU A 19 6.71 21.87 -30.93
N GLY A 20 7.95 21.42 -31.14
CA GLY A 20 8.40 20.07 -30.79
C GLY A 20 8.59 19.83 -29.28
N ALA A 21 8.79 20.87 -28.49
CA ALA A 21 9.01 20.79 -27.04
C ALA A 21 7.71 20.68 -26.21
N CYS A 22 6.54 20.79 -26.85
CA CYS A 22 5.23 20.79 -26.18
C CYS A 22 4.43 19.48 -26.37
N LEU A 23 5.07 18.43 -26.89
CA LEU A 23 4.46 17.11 -26.92
C LEU A 23 4.37 16.57 -25.48
N PRO A 24 3.17 16.35 -24.92
CA PRO A 24 3.06 15.67 -23.64
C PRO A 24 3.75 14.32 -23.78
N ALA A 25 4.66 14.01 -22.84
CA ALA A 25 5.25 12.68 -22.76
C ALA A 25 4.12 11.65 -22.81
N PRO A 26 4.24 10.56 -23.61
CA PRO A 26 3.24 9.51 -23.59
C PRO A 26 3.07 9.08 -22.15
N ALA A 27 1.87 9.24 -21.60
CA ALA A 27 1.56 8.78 -20.27
C ALA A 27 1.98 7.31 -20.23
N ALA A 28 2.98 6.98 -19.42
CA ALA A 28 3.41 5.60 -19.24
C ALA A 28 2.14 4.82 -18.87
N ALA A 29 1.68 3.95 -19.78
CA ALA A 29 0.49 3.18 -19.55
C ALA A 29 0.74 2.35 -18.27
N GLY A 30 0.00 2.64 -17.21
CA GLY A 30 0.13 1.92 -15.95
C GLY A 30 -0.15 0.44 -16.17
N VAL A 31 0.61 -0.43 -15.52
CA VAL A 31 0.35 -1.87 -15.55
C VAL A 31 -0.98 -2.12 -14.85
N LEU A 32 -1.89 -2.82 -15.53
CA LEU A 32 -3.18 -3.22 -14.97
C LEU A 32 -3.05 -4.58 -14.29
N LEU A 33 -3.60 -4.72 -13.08
CA LEU A 33 -3.60 -5.99 -12.35
C LEU A 33 -4.40 -7.06 -13.10
N SER A 34 -5.53 -6.67 -13.70
CA SER A 34 -6.42 -7.53 -14.48
C SER A 34 -5.75 -8.20 -15.69
N THR A 35 -4.70 -7.59 -16.25
CA THR A 35 -3.97 -8.13 -17.40
C THR A 35 -2.81 -9.03 -16.99
N LEU A 36 -2.42 -9.04 -15.72
CA LEU A 36 -1.31 -9.87 -15.25
C LEU A 36 -1.76 -11.31 -14.97
N PRO A 37 -0.95 -12.32 -15.33
CA PRO A 37 -1.21 -13.70 -14.96
C PRO A 37 -0.99 -13.90 -13.45
N LYS A 38 -1.90 -14.66 -12.83
CA LYS A 38 -1.78 -15.08 -11.43
C LYS A 38 -0.92 -16.34 -11.30
N ALA A 39 0.35 -16.21 -11.69
CA ALA A 39 1.28 -17.33 -11.84
C ALA A 39 2.09 -17.66 -10.57
N LEU A 40 2.09 -16.81 -9.54
CA LEU A 40 2.82 -17.08 -8.30
C LEU A 40 1.91 -17.69 -7.22
N ALA A 41 2.37 -18.77 -6.60
CA ALA A 41 1.81 -19.28 -5.35
C ALA A 41 2.46 -18.54 -4.18
N VAL A 42 1.66 -17.84 -3.37
CA VAL A 42 2.14 -17.02 -2.24
C VAL A 42 1.50 -17.49 -0.95
N THR A 43 2.30 -17.70 0.09
CA THR A 43 1.83 -18.03 1.43
C THR A 43 2.45 -17.10 2.48
N ALA A 44 1.77 -16.96 3.61
CA ALA A 44 2.25 -16.22 4.76
C ALA A 44 2.06 -17.07 6.02
N SER A 45 2.97 -16.97 6.98
CA SER A 45 2.92 -17.73 8.24
C SER A 45 1.77 -17.41 9.21
N PRO A 46 1.21 -16.18 9.26
CA PRO A 46 0.14 -15.86 10.20
C PRO A 46 -1.13 -16.67 9.90
N LYS A 47 -1.78 -17.16 10.96
CA LYS A 47 -3.07 -17.83 10.83
C LYS A 47 -4.17 -16.80 10.52
N PRO A 48 -5.27 -17.19 9.86
CA PRO A 48 -6.44 -16.35 9.70
C PRO A 48 -6.88 -15.74 11.04
N GLY A 49 -7.01 -14.42 11.09
CA GLY A 49 -7.41 -13.69 12.31
C GLY A 49 -6.35 -13.60 13.42
N GLN A 50 -5.12 -14.05 13.18
CA GLN A 50 -4.02 -13.79 14.10
C GLN A 50 -3.69 -12.30 14.11
N VAL A 51 -3.48 -11.73 15.30
CA VAL A 51 -3.07 -10.33 15.48
C VAL A 51 -1.56 -10.25 15.67
N LEU A 52 -0.91 -9.42 14.85
CA LEU A 52 0.52 -9.13 14.91
C LEU A 52 0.76 -7.69 15.36
N HIS A 53 1.71 -7.50 16.26
CA HIS A 53 2.10 -6.20 16.76
C HIS A 53 3.23 -5.61 15.92
N ALA A 54 2.97 -4.42 15.36
CA ALA A 54 3.95 -3.68 14.59
C ALA A 54 5.21 -3.39 15.42
N GLY A 55 6.37 -3.64 14.84
CA GLY A 55 7.69 -3.45 15.44
C GLY A 55 8.20 -4.61 16.29
N VAL A 56 7.41 -5.67 16.48
CA VAL A 56 7.73 -6.81 17.35
C VAL A 56 7.57 -8.13 16.60
N ASP A 57 6.37 -8.36 16.07
CA ASP A 57 6.02 -9.65 15.49
C ASP A 57 6.53 -9.78 14.05
N LYS A 58 6.79 -11.03 13.66
CA LYS A 58 7.36 -11.37 12.36
C LYS A 58 6.38 -12.18 11.51
N VAL A 59 6.47 -11.98 10.20
CA VAL A 59 5.73 -12.67 9.16
C VAL A 59 6.73 -13.35 8.23
N THR A 60 6.62 -14.65 8.06
CA THR A 60 7.36 -15.36 7.02
C THR A 60 6.50 -15.41 5.78
N VAL A 61 6.98 -14.84 4.69
CA VAL A 61 6.33 -14.89 3.38
C VAL A 61 7.11 -15.84 2.50
N THR A 62 6.42 -16.73 1.79
CA THR A 62 7.03 -17.55 0.75
C THR A 62 6.33 -17.36 -0.59
N TRP A 63 7.09 -17.52 -1.67
CA TRP A 63 6.57 -17.49 -3.03
C TRP A 63 7.25 -18.55 -3.89
N SER A 64 6.52 -19.06 -4.86
CA SER A 64 7.03 -19.98 -5.88
C SER A 64 6.18 -19.88 -7.14
N LEU A 65 6.67 -20.39 -8.27
CA LEU A 65 5.85 -20.60 -9.45
C LEU A 65 4.72 -21.57 -9.09
N ASN A 66 3.48 -21.24 -9.46
CA ASN A 66 2.33 -22.08 -9.22
C ASN A 66 2.45 -23.39 -10.01
N THR A 67 2.13 -24.53 -9.40
CA THR A 67 2.30 -25.86 -10.02
C THR A 67 1.43 -26.09 -11.26
N ASN A 68 0.41 -25.24 -11.45
CA ASN A 68 -0.45 -25.28 -12.63
C ASN A 68 0.16 -24.54 -13.84
N GLU A 69 1.24 -23.78 -13.64
CA GLU A 69 1.91 -23.06 -14.72
C GLU A 69 2.86 -24.00 -15.48
N PRO A 70 3.00 -23.81 -16.80
CA PRO A 70 3.93 -24.61 -17.58
C PRO A 70 5.38 -24.35 -17.15
N ALA A 71 6.22 -25.37 -17.27
CA ALA A 71 7.66 -25.23 -17.01
C ALA A 71 8.24 -24.13 -17.90
N GLY A 72 8.97 -23.19 -17.29
CA GLY A 72 9.56 -22.03 -17.99
C GLY A 72 8.62 -20.83 -18.17
N ALA A 73 7.40 -20.85 -17.63
CA ALA A 73 6.51 -19.67 -17.59
C ALA A 73 7.14 -18.47 -16.86
N ASP A 74 8.13 -18.73 -16.01
CA ASP A 74 8.88 -17.76 -15.23
C ASP A 74 10.17 -17.26 -15.89
N ALA A 75 10.42 -17.59 -17.17
CA ALA A 75 11.65 -17.20 -17.88
C ALA A 75 11.91 -15.68 -17.89
N ALA A 76 10.83 -14.89 -17.90
CA ALA A 76 10.89 -13.43 -17.87
C ALA A 76 11.15 -12.87 -16.46
N TYR A 77 11.02 -13.67 -15.40
CA TYR A 77 11.06 -13.19 -14.02
C TYR A 77 12.51 -12.98 -13.58
N LYS A 78 12.83 -11.77 -13.15
CA LYS A 78 14.16 -11.37 -12.65
C LYS A 78 14.15 -11.04 -11.17
N ASN A 79 13.09 -10.39 -10.69
CA ASN A 79 12.92 -10.07 -9.28
C ASN A 79 11.50 -10.41 -8.82
N VAL A 80 11.35 -10.61 -7.52
CA VAL A 80 10.04 -10.67 -6.87
C VAL A 80 9.93 -9.52 -5.89
N LYS A 81 8.88 -8.71 -6.05
CA LYS A 81 8.50 -7.62 -5.15
C LYS A 81 7.30 -8.07 -4.33
N VAL A 82 7.47 -8.15 -3.02
CA VAL A 82 6.42 -8.54 -2.08
C VAL A 82 5.90 -7.31 -1.37
N ASN A 83 4.58 -7.14 -1.38
CA ASN A 83 3.89 -6.06 -0.71
C ASN A 83 2.83 -6.61 0.26
N LEU A 84 2.63 -5.86 1.35
CA LEU A 84 1.50 -6.04 2.26
C LEU A 84 0.34 -5.18 1.74
N CYS A 85 -0.85 -5.79 1.68
CA CYS A 85 -2.04 -5.20 1.06
C CYS A 85 -3.22 -5.19 2.02
N TYR A 86 -4.00 -4.11 2.07
CA TYR A 86 -5.22 -4.04 2.88
C TYR A 86 -6.26 -5.06 2.42
N ALA A 87 -6.72 -5.91 3.32
CA ALA A 87 -7.85 -6.81 3.07
C ALA A 87 -9.16 -6.02 2.89
N PRO A 88 -10.17 -6.56 2.16
CA PRO A 88 -11.41 -5.85 1.85
C PRO A 88 -12.10 -5.23 3.08
N VAL A 89 -12.10 -5.94 4.21
CA VAL A 89 -12.66 -5.46 5.48
C VAL A 89 -12.04 -4.16 5.97
N SER A 90 -10.76 -3.94 5.67
CA SER A 90 -10.00 -2.74 6.05
C SER A 90 -10.06 -1.62 5.02
N GLN A 91 -10.69 -1.84 3.88
CA GLN A 91 -10.89 -0.83 2.82
C GLN A 91 -12.23 -0.10 2.93
N LYS A 92 -13.21 -0.67 3.66
CA LYS A 92 -14.55 -0.10 3.82
C LYS A 92 -14.46 1.32 4.38
N ASP A 93 -15.15 2.26 3.71
CA ASP A 93 -15.20 3.68 4.05
C ASP A 93 -13.82 4.39 4.11
N ARG A 94 -12.78 3.79 3.52
CA ARG A 94 -11.41 4.31 3.52
C ARG A 94 -10.85 4.37 2.10
N GLY A 95 -11.19 5.46 1.39
CA GLY A 95 -10.72 5.68 0.01
C GLY A 95 -9.19 5.69 -0.14
N TRP A 96 -8.45 5.99 0.93
CA TRP A 96 -6.99 5.95 0.96
C TRP A 96 -6.40 4.52 1.07
N ARG A 97 -7.23 3.48 1.23
CA ARG A 97 -6.84 2.06 1.27
C ARG A 97 -7.40 1.24 0.11
N LYS A 98 -8.12 1.89 -0.80
CA LYS A 98 -8.93 1.22 -1.84
C LYS A 98 -8.03 0.59 -2.90
N SER A 99 -8.37 -0.63 -3.32
CA SER A 99 -7.71 -1.26 -4.46
C SER A 99 -8.03 -0.56 -5.78
N ASN A 100 -7.06 -0.52 -6.68
CA ASN A 100 -7.24 -0.09 -8.07
C ASN A 100 -6.69 -1.15 -9.02
N ASP A 101 -7.25 -1.23 -10.23
CA ASP A 101 -6.72 -2.12 -11.26
C ASP A 101 -5.39 -1.58 -11.82
N ASP A 102 -5.28 -0.27 -11.99
CA ASP A 102 -4.01 0.38 -12.32
C ASP A 102 -3.07 0.32 -11.11
N LEU A 103 -1.99 -0.47 -11.21
CA LEU A 103 -1.04 -0.70 -10.13
C LEU A 103 -0.35 0.59 -9.66
N SER A 104 -0.24 1.62 -10.52
CA SER A 104 0.30 2.92 -10.12
C SER A 104 -0.63 3.70 -9.18
N LYS A 105 -1.93 3.33 -9.17
CA LYS A 105 -2.99 3.95 -8.37
C LYS A 105 -3.53 3.02 -7.28
N ASP A 106 -2.99 1.80 -7.15
CA ASP A 106 -3.43 0.82 -6.16
C ASP A 106 -2.93 1.21 -4.76
N LYS A 107 -3.84 1.78 -3.95
CA LYS A 107 -3.55 2.16 -2.56
C LYS A 107 -3.68 1.00 -1.59
N ALA A 108 -4.23 -0.14 -2.02
CA ALA A 108 -4.35 -1.30 -1.15
C ALA A 108 -2.97 -1.88 -0.84
N CYS A 109 -2.09 -1.96 -1.84
CA CYS A 109 -0.80 -2.66 -1.80
C CYS A 109 0.43 -1.72 -1.72
N GLN A 110 0.41 -0.77 -0.79
CA GLN A 110 1.41 0.30 -0.71
C GLN A 110 2.65 -0.03 0.15
N PHE A 111 2.60 -1.07 0.99
CA PHE A 111 3.68 -1.35 1.93
C PHE A 111 4.64 -2.40 1.36
N LYS A 112 5.88 -2.01 1.09
CA LYS A 112 6.91 -2.93 0.60
C LYS A 112 7.41 -3.81 1.76
N VAL A 113 7.35 -5.12 1.55
CA VAL A 113 7.91 -6.13 2.47
C VAL A 113 9.35 -6.44 2.08
N THR A 114 9.55 -6.82 0.82
CA THR A 114 10.88 -7.11 0.28
C THR A 114 10.89 -7.01 -1.24
N GLN A 115 12.10 -6.91 -1.82
CA GLN A 115 12.33 -7.13 -3.23
C GLN A 115 13.64 -7.90 -3.39
N GLN A 116 13.56 -9.10 -3.94
CA GLN A 116 14.71 -10.01 -4.07
C GLN A 116 14.80 -10.56 -5.48
N ALA A 117 15.99 -11.03 -5.86
CA ALA A 117 16.19 -11.74 -7.11
C ALA A 117 15.31 -13.00 -7.15
N TYR A 118 14.71 -13.28 -8.29
CA TYR A 118 13.91 -14.48 -8.49
C TYR A 118 14.82 -15.67 -8.80
N ALA A 119 14.66 -16.77 -8.07
CA ALA A 119 15.37 -18.02 -8.29
C ALA A 119 14.41 -19.04 -8.90
N ALA A 120 14.57 -19.30 -10.20
CA ALA A 120 13.75 -20.30 -10.89
C ALA A 120 13.97 -21.70 -10.29
N GLY A 121 12.88 -22.46 -10.12
CA GLY A 121 12.92 -23.83 -9.59
C GLY A 121 13.10 -23.95 -8.08
N ALA A 122 13.22 -22.85 -7.33
CA ALA A 122 13.29 -22.88 -5.86
C ALA A 122 12.28 -21.90 -5.24
N PRO A 123 11.59 -22.27 -4.14
CA PRO A 123 10.73 -21.34 -3.43
C PRO A 123 11.56 -20.24 -2.78
N GLY A 124 11.13 -18.99 -2.96
CA GLY A 124 11.65 -17.85 -2.22
C GLY A 124 10.99 -17.76 -0.84
N SER A 125 11.74 -17.25 0.14
CA SER A 125 11.26 -17.02 1.50
C SER A 125 11.89 -15.76 2.08
N PHE A 126 11.11 -15.00 2.82
CA PHE A 126 11.58 -13.83 3.53
C PHE A 126 10.86 -13.68 4.88
N GLU A 127 11.65 -13.46 5.93
CA GLU A 127 11.15 -13.13 7.25
C GLU A 127 11.08 -11.60 7.40
N TYR A 128 9.87 -11.09 7.55
CA TYR A 128 9.58 -9.68 7.68
C TYR A 128 9.11 -9.35 9.10
N THR A 129 9.86 -8.54 9.82
CA THR A 129 9.33 -7.88 11.02
C THR A 129 8.32 -6.81 10.58
N VAL A 130 7.09 -6.89 11.08
CA VAL A 130 6.03 -5.91 10.74
C VAL A 130 6.55 -4.52 11.08
N ALA A 131 6.67 -3.64 10.10
CA ALA A 131 7.26 -2.33 10.34
C ALA A 131 6.38 -1.47 11.25
N ARG A 132 7.00 -0.55 12.00
CA ARG A 132 6.32 0.29 13.01
C ARG A 132 5.30 1.26 12.42
N ASP A 133 5.46 1.60 11.16
CA ASP A 133 4.60 2.49 10.38
C ASP A 133 3.41 1.77 9.72
N ILE A 134 3.32 0.43 9.84
CA ILE A 134 2.15 -0.31 9.40
C ILE A 134 0.96 0.01 10.31
N PRO A 135 -0.11 0.63 9.79
CA PRO A 135 -1.25 1.03 10.61
C PRO A 135 -2.14 -0.16 10.95
N SER A 136 -2.96 0.00 11.98
CA SER A 136 -3.90 -1.06 12.36
C SER A 136 -4.90 -1.38 11.24
N GLY A 137 -5.07 -2.67 10.99
CA GLY A 137 -5.97 -3.20 9.97
C GLY A 137 -5.69 -4.68 9.66
N SER A 138 -6.53 -5.24 8.81
CA SER A 138 -6.40 -6.59 8.27
C SER A 138 -5.69 -6.54 6.93
N TYR A 139 -4.76 -7.47 6.72
CA TYR A 139 -3.87 -7.50 5.57
C TYR A 139 -3.77 -8.88 4.94
N TYR A 140 -3.40 -8.89 3.67
CA TYR A 140 -2.97 -10.06 2.92
C TYR A 140 -1.65 -9.73 2.19
N VAL A 141 -0.96 -10.75 1.70
CA VAL A 141 0.33 -10.56 1.02
C VAL A 141 0.15 -10.75 -0.48
N ARG A 142 0.74 -9.86 -1.27
CA ARG A 142 0.82 -9.98 -2.73
C ARG A 142 2.27 -9.91 -3.18
N ALA A 143 2.68 -10.86 -3.99
CA ALA A 143 3.97 -10.87 -4.66
C ALA A 143 3.79 -10.54 -6.15
N TYR A 144 4.71 -9.77 -6.70
CA TYR A 144 4.78 -9.43 -8.11
C TYR A 144 6.10 -9.96 -8.67
N ALA A 145 6.04 -10.70 -9.78
CA ALA A 145 7.21 -10.98 -10.58
C ALA A 145 7.54 -9.75 -11.43
N LEU A 146 8.80 -9.35 -11.45
CA LEU A 146 9.31 -8.23 -12.22
C LEU A 146 10.27 -8.73 -13.30
N ASP A 147 10.20 -8.11 -14.47
CA ASP A 147 11.17 -8.33 -15.55
C ASP A 147 12.48 -7.54 -15.33
N SER A 148 13.36 -7.53 -16.34
CA SER A 148 14.62 -6.77 -16.32
C SER A 148 14.44 -5.26 -16.31
N SER A 149 13.29 -4.75 -16.73
CA SER A 149 12.95 -3.33 -16.67
C SER A 149 12.34 -2.91 -15.32
N GLY A 150 12.05 -3.89 -14.44
CA GLY A 150 11.35 -3.66 -13.17
C GLY A 150 9.83 -3.61 -13.31
N THR A 151 9.29 -3.93 -14.48
CA THR A 151 7.86 -3.94 -14.78
C THR A 151 7.21 -5.20 -14.24
N GLN A 152 6.01 -5.09 -13.66
CA GLN A 152 5.28 -6.26 -13.19
C GLN A 152 4.80 -7.10 -14.38
N VAL A 153 5.14 -8.38 -14.40
CA VAL A 153 4.78 -9.31 -15.49
C VAL A 153 3.93 -10.49 -15.02
N ALA A 154 3.86 -10.74 -13.72
CA ALA A 154 2.94 -11.69 -13.10
C ALA A 154 2.71 -11.33 -11.64
N TYR A 155 1.70 -11.92 -11.03
CA TYR A 155 1.47 -11.76 -9.60
C TYR A 155 1.00 -13.06 -8.93
N GLY A 156 0.99 -13.02 -7.61
CA GLY A 156 0.36 -14.00 -6.74
C GLY A 156 -0.04 -13.35 -5.45
N GLN A 157 -1.02 -13.90 -4.76
CA GLN A 157 -1.45 -13.35 -3.47
C GLN A 157 -2.04 -14.44 -2.59
N THR A 158 -1.92 -14.25 -1.28
CA THR A 158 -2.59 -15.09 -0.30
C THR A 158 -4.11 -14.99 -0.48
N GLY A 159 -4.84 -16.07 -0.18
CA GLY A 159 -6.30 -16.08 -0.28
C GLY A 159 -6.96 -15.06 0.65
N ALA A 160 -8.16 -14.61 0.31
CA ALA A 160 -8.91 -13.66 1.13
C ALA A 160 -9.19 -14.18 2.56
N ALA A 161 -9.35 -15.50 2.72
CA ALA A 161 -9.52 -16.17 4.00
C ALA A 161 -8.22 -16.30 4.81
N ALA A 162 -7.06 -16.05 4.21
CA ALA A 162 -5.75 -16.07 4.87
C ALA A 162 -5.30 -14.69 5.35
N ALA A 163 -6.23 -13.73 5.44
CA ALA A 163 -5.94 -12.42 5.98
C ALA A 163 -5.64 -12.49 7.48
N PHE A 164 -4.68 -11.68 7.91
CA PHE A 164 -4.28 -11.53 9.30
C PHE A 164 -4.37 -10.07 9.72
N ASP A 165 -4.47 -9.84 11.02
CA ASP A 165 -4.60 -8.51 11.59
C ASP A 165 -3.26 -7.98 12.05
N VAL A 166 -3.05 -6.68 11.86
CA VAL A 166 -1.93 -5.95 12.41
C VAL A 166 -2.47 -4.93 13.41
N ALA A 167 -1.95 -4.97 14.62
CA ALA A 167 -2.05 -3.92 15.60
C ALA A 167 -0.87 -2.95 15.38
N GLY A 168 -1.15 -1.83 14.72
CA GLY A 168 -0.20 -0.76 14.53
C GLY A 168 0.15 -0.03 15.83
N ILE A 169 1.28 0.66 15.85
CA ILE A 169 1.67 1.48 16.99
C ILE A 169 0.78 2.72 17.04
N THR A 170 -0.09 2.80 18.05
CA THR A 170 -0.84 4.02 18.32
C THR A 170 -0.04 4.94 19.23
N GLY A 171 0.10 6.22 18.87
CA GLY A 171 0.68 7.24 19.77
C GLY A 171 -0.16 7.52 21.04
N ILE A 172 -1.32 6.86 21.18
CA ILE A 172 -2.21 6.97 22.34
C ILE A 172 -1.78 5.93 23.38
N HIS A 173 -0.94 6.34 24.33
CA HIS A 173 -0.55 5.51 25.46
C HIS A 173 -1.74 5.24 26.40
N ALA A 174 -1.66 4.15 27.16
CA ALA A 174 -2.70 3.79 28.15
C ALA A 174 -2.96 4.93 29.15
N SER A 175 -1.92 5.67 29.54
CA SER A 175 -2.02 6.85 30.40
C SER A 175 -2.93 7.94 29.81
N ILE A 176 -2.84 8.20 28.49
CA ILE A 176 -3.69 9.19 27.82
C ILE A 176 -5.15 8.74 27.83
N LYS A 177 -5.43 7.43 27.62
CA LYS A 177 -6.79 6.90 27.68
C LYS A 177 -7.39 7.03 29.08
N VAL A 178 -6.61 6.73 30.11
CA VAL A 178 -7.04 6.88 31.51
C VAL A 178 -7.29 8.34 31.84
N ALA A 179 -6.35 9.24 31.50
CA ALA A 179 -6.50 10.68 31.75
C ALA A 179 -7.75 11.24 31.05
N ALA A 180 -7.99 10.85 29.80
CA ALA A 180 -9.20 11.24 29.08
C ALA A 180 -10.47 10.76 29.81
N GLY A 181 -10.50 9.50 30.27
CA GLY A 181 -11.62 8.97 31.05
C GLY A 181 -11.88 9.75 32.35
N VAL A 182 -10.83 10.07 33.10
CA VAL A 182 -10.93 10.83 34.36
C VAL A 182 -11.43 12.25 34.11
N PHE A 183 -10.87 12.96 33.14
CA PHE A 183 -11.29 14.33 32.83
C PHE A 183 -12.72 14.39 32.27
N SER A 184 -13.14 13.41 31.47
CA SER A 184 -14.53 13.30 31.02
C SER A 184 -15.50 13.04 32.16
N ALA A 185 -15.15 12.20 33.13
CA ALA A 185 -16.01 11.98 34.31
C ALA A 185 -16.06 13.23 35.21
N PHE A 186 -14.91 13.87 35.43
CA PHE A 186 -14.81 15.07 36.26
C PHE A 186 -15.68 16.22 35.72
N SER A 187 -15.71 16.43 34.40
CA SER A 187 -16.52 17.51 33.81
C SER A 187 -18.02 17.33 34.06
N VAL A 188 -18.53 16.11 33.94
CA VAL A 188 -19.95 15.79 34.21
C VAL A 188 -20.27 15.96 35.69
N VAL A 189 -19.39 15.48 36.58
CA VAL A 189 -19.58 15.62 38.04
C VAL A 189 -19.51 17.08 38.47
N ALA A 190 -18.56 17.85 37.95
CA ALA A 190 -18.45 19.28 38.22
C ALA A 190 -19.70 20.03 37.76
N LEU A 191 -20.20 19.74 36.56
CA LEU A 191 -21.44 20.33 36.05
C LEU A 191 -22.64 20.03 36.95
N ALA A 192 -22.83 18.76 37.33
CA ALA A 192 -23.91 18.35 38.23
C ALA A 192 -23.80 19.04 39.61
N PHE A 193 -22.58 19.12 40.15
CA PHE A 193 -22.31 19.83 41.40
C PHE A 193 -22.71 21.30 41.32
N PHE A 194 -22.29 22.02 40.27
CA PHE A 194 -22.65 23.43 40.09
C PHE A 194 -24.16 23.62 39.94
N PHE A 195 -24.85 22.77 39.19
CA PHE A 195 -26.32 22.82 39.07
C PHE A 195 -27.03 22.66 40.43
N VAL A 196 -26.59 21.71 41.26
CA VAL A 196 -27.17 21.49 42.58
C VAL A 196 -26.91 22.69 43.50
N VAL A 197 -25.70 23.24 43.48
CA VAL A 197 -25.33 24.41 44.29
C VAL A 197 -26.13 25.65 43.87
N GLU A 198 -26.28 25.90 42.56
CA GLU A 198 -27.08 27.03 42.08
C GLU A 198 -28.56 26.90 42.42
N ASN A 199 -29.15 25.70 42.25
CA ASN A 199 -30.56 25.49 42.60
C ASN A 199 -30.81 25.68 44.10
N ARG A 200 -29.88 25.24 44.95
CA ARG A 200 -29.96 25.47 46.40
C ARG A 200 -29.83 26.94 46.79
N LYS A 201 -29.08 27.73 46.02
CA LYS A 201 -28.96 29.18 46.23
C LYS A 201 -30.20 29.95 45.76
N LYS A 202 -30.87 29.51 44.70
CA LYS A 202 -32.10 30.14 44.18
C LYS A 202 -33.34 29.88 45.05
N ASN A 203 -33.37 28.74 45.74
CA ASN A 203 -34.51 28.31 46.57
C ASN A 203 -34.31 28.60 48.08
N LYS A 204 -33.30 29.38 48.43
CA LYS A 204 -33.07 29.96 49.77
C LYS A 204 -33.35 31.45 49.71
#